data_AF-A0A2V7AJH2-F1
#
_entry.id   AF-A0A2V7AJH2-F1
#
_cell.length_a   1.000
_cell.length_b   1.000
_cell.length_c   1.000
_cell.angle_alpha   90.00
_cell.angle_beta   90.00
_cell.angle_gamma   90.00
#
_symmetry.space_group_name_H-M   'P 1'
#
loop_
_entity.id
_entity.type
_entity.pdbx_description
1 polymer ?
#
loop_
_entity_poly.entity_id
_entity_poly.type
_entity_poly.pdbx_seq_one_letter_code
_entity_poly.pdbx_strand_id
1 'polypeptide(L)' 'MTRLASERCTACRPDSPAVSEAELPALLREIPGWRVVERDGVRRVERVFTF' A
#
# COMPACT_ATOMS: atom_id res chain seq x y z
N MET A 1 5.18 4.40 17.93
CA MET A 1 5.95 4.71 16.70
C MET A 1 7.34 4.06 16.65
N THR A 2 7.86 3.48 17.73
CA THR A 2 9.19 2.83 17.79
C THR A 2 9.31 1.52 16.99
N ARG A 3 8.23 0.75 16.87
CA ARG A 3 8.25 -0.57 16.23
C ARG A 3 8.61 -0.52 14.74
N LEU A 4 7.97 0.36 13.96
CA LEU A 4 8.21 0.44 12.51
C LEU A 4 9.64 0.87 12.18
N ALA A 5 10.20 1.81 12.96
CA ALA A 5 11.58 2.26 12.79
C ALA A 5 12.63 1.16 13.07
N SER A 6 12.26 0.12 13.83
CA SER A 6 13.11 -1.05 14.10
C SER A 6 12.93 -2.21 13.12
N GLU A 7 11.97 -2.13 12.19
CA GLU A 7 11.77 -3.16 11.18
C GLU A 7 12.78 -3.05 10.03
N ARG A 8 13.10 -4.19 9.40
CA ARG A 8 14.02 -4.22 8.26
C ARG A 8 13.22 -4.04 6.97
N CYS A 9 13.44 -2.92 6.29
CA CYS A 9 12.99 -2.75 4.92
C CYS A 9 13.78 -3.69 4.01
N THR A 10 13.10 -4.52 3.25
CA THR A 10 13.70 -5.41 2.24
C THR A 10 13.09 -5.08 0.88
N ALA A 11 13.85 -5.33 -0.19
CA ALA A 11 13.34 -5.10 -1.54
C ALA A 11 12.08 -5.95 -1.78
N CYS A 12 11.03 -5.33 -2.28
CA CYS A 12 9.87 -6.04 -2.78
C CYS A 12 10.31 -7.01 -3.87
N ARG A 13 9.87 -8.27 -3.76
CA ARG A 13 10.19 -9.29 -4.77
C ARG A 13 9.14 -9.27 -5.88
N PRO A 14 9.49 -9.60 -7.13
CA PRO A 14 8.52 -9.66 -8.24
C PRO A 14 7.34 -10.62 -8.02
N ASP A 15 7.54 -11.66 -7.19
CA ASP A 15 6.55 -12.68 -6.82
C ASP A 15 5.75 -12.32 -5.55
N SER A 16 5.89 -11.10 -5.03
CA SER A 16 5.15 -10.69 -3.83
C SER A 16 3.65 -10.78 -4.10
N PRO A 17 2.86 -11.37 -3.18
CA PRO A 17 1.44 -11.56 -3.39
C PRO A 17 0.73 -10.22 -3.51
N ALA A 18 -0.16 -10.12 -4.49
CA ALA A 18 -1.07 -8.99 -4.59
C ALA A 18 -2.05 -9.00 -3.43
N VAL A 19 -2.43 -7.80 -2.96
CA VAL A 19 -3.53 -7.66 -2.00
C VAL A 19 -4.79 -8.23 -2.63
N SER A 20 -5.48 -9.11 -1.90
CA SER A 20 -6.72 -9.72 -2.37
C SER A 20 -7.88 -8.72 -2.37
N GLU A 21 -8.88 -8.95 -3.23
CA GLU A 21 -10.12 -8.14 -3.24
C GLU A 21 -10.84 -8.17 -1.88
N ALA A 22 -10.72 -9.26 -1.13
CA ALA A 22 -11.38 -9.43 0.15
C ALA A 22 -10.72 -8.58 1.26
N GLU A 23 -9.40 -8.43 1.21
CA GLU A 23 -8.63 -7.72 2.25
C GLU A 23 -8.49 -6.23 1.94
N LEU A 24 -8.52 -5.85 0.67
CA LEU A 24 -8.32 -4.47 0.21
C LEU A 24 -9.22 -3.44 0.95
N PRO A 25 -10.53 -3.65 1.14
CA PRO A 25 -11.38 -2.70 1.85
C PRO A 25 -11.04 -2.56 3.34
N ALA A 26 -10.50 -3.60 3.96
CA ALA A 26 -10.07 -3.53 5.36
C ALA A 26 -8.78 -2.71 5.49
N LEU A 27 -7.79 -3.01 4.67
CA LEU A 27 -6.49 -2.32 4.70
C LEU A 27 -6.60 -0.84 4.30
N LEU A 28 -7.43 -0.51 3.30
CA LEU A 28 -7.59 0.89 2.86
C LEU A 28 -8.18 1.78 3.97
N ARG A 29 -8.98 1.22 4.90
CA ARG A 29 -9.51 1.95 6.06
C ARG A 29 -8.43 2.36 7.05
N GLU A 30 -7.31 1.64 7.11
CA GLU A 30 -6.18 1.98 8.01
C GLU A 30 -5.39 3.20 7.52
N ILE A 31 -5.49 3.53 6.23
CA ILE A 31 -4.73 4.61 5.58
C ILE A 31 -5.67 5.63 4.91
N PRO A 32 -6.40 6.46 5.70
CA PRO A 32 -7.33 7.42 5.15
C PRO A 32 -6.64 8.46 4.25
N GLY A 33 -7.32 8.83 3.16
CA GLY A 33 -6.82 9.77 2.15
C GLY A 33 -5.97 9.13 1.04
N TRP A 34 -5.70 7.83 1.11
CA TRP A 34 -5.13 7.06 0.00
C TRP A 34 -6.25 6.50 -0.89
N ARG A 35 -6.01 6.49 -2.21
CA ARG A 35 -6.93 5.95 -3.22
C ARG A 35 -6.25 4.86 -4.02
N VAL A 36 -7.00 3.83 -4.42
CA VAL A 36 -6.50 2.82 -5.36
C VAL A 36 -6.61 3.38 -6.77
N VAL A 37 -5.52 3.28 -7.54
CA VAL A 37 -5.46 3.67 -8.95
C VAL A 37 -4.79 2.57 -9.74
N GLU A 38 -5.16 2.44 -11.02
CA GLU A 38 -4.51 1.52 -11.95
C GLU A 38 -3.71 2.32 -12.98
N ARG A 39 -2.48 1.90 -13.22
CA ARG A 39 -1.57 2.53 -14.17
C ARG A 39 -0.68 1.45 -14.76
N ASP A 40 -0.65 1.36 -16.08
CA ASP A 40 0.10 0.35 -16.83
C ASP A 40 -0.29 -1.09 -16.43
N GLY A 41 -1.58 -1.30 -16.11
CA GLY A 41 -2.11 -2.60 -15.66
C GLY A 41 -1.75 -2.97 -14.21
N VAL A 42 -1.09 -2.09 -13.46
CA VAL A 42 -0.70 -2.32 -12.07
C VAL A 42 -1.56 -1.47 -11.13
N ARG A 43 -2.30 -2.15 -10.25
CA ARG A 43 -3.05 -1.51 -9.16
C ARG A 43 -2.10 -1.08 -8.06
N ARG A 44 -2.21 0.18 -7.64
CA ARG A 44 -1.38 0.81 -6.62
C ARG A 44 -2.20 1.80 -5.80
N VAL A 45 -1.74 2.15 -4.61
CA VAL A 45 -2.32 3.25 -3.83
C VAL A 45 -1.61 4.57 -4.15
N GLU A 46 -2.36 5.67 -4.21
CA GLU A 46 -1.85 7.01 -4.46
C GLU A 46 -2.47 7.99 -3.47
N ARG A 47 -1.68 8.96 -3.01
CA ARG A 47 -2.14 10.08 -2.18
C ARG A 47 -1.45 11.35 -2.61
N VAL A 48 -2.22 12.43 -2.73
CA VAL A 48 -1.70 13.77 -2.99
C VAL A 48 -1.51 14.49 -1.66
N PHE A 49 -0.33 15.08 -1.47
CA PHE A 49 -0.04 15.99 -0.36
C PHE A 49 0.07 17.40 -0.91
N THR A 50 -0.77 18.30 -0.40
CA THR A 50 -0.69 19.74 -0.68
C THR A 50 0.09 20.40 0.45
N PHE A 51 1.10 21.19 0.09
CA PHE A 51 2.02 21.87 1.01
C PHE A 51 1.78 23.37 1.00
#